data_AF-A0A812RYD2-F1
#
_entry.id   AF-A0A812RYD2-F1
#
_cell.length_a   1.000
_cell.length_b   1.000
_cell.length_c   1.000
_cell.angle_alpha   90.00
_cell.angle_beta   90.00
_cell.angle_gamma   90.00
#
_symmetry.space_group_name_H-M   'P 1'
#
loop_
_entity.id
_entity.type
_entity.pdbx_description
1 polymer ?
#
loop_
_entity_poly.entity_id
_entity_poly.type
_entity_poly.pdbx_seq_one_letter_code
_entity_poly.pdbx_strand_id
1 'polypeptide(L)'
;MVAAAWQWAAKTKNLRKNPIHGEEEARLVLTDRFEAEDVTSTETALRGTVDVEECHMIPYDRYSFPVRDDSGFLFSNDVPNIDAEEHALANGVATAAAASSATAQQMESFSASASFKQLTFPSLSQTSSPVQLLPEYLEVLGRKIDNTEDVLDRGDRLATVGGARATALRDQIAEVLKGMKLMFSDLTKKQSDALTRPLDKPFSDSILRMFADVTKQDLIMNNYIVRSKSVKSTAGSSKPAKKGKSKDKHDKKEKSKPSKKGGGKKSSMFPRAGNHGSADNDDEGCLSEDDTDDDLAAELLVGFQSGAETAERVVRIAQVAARKLKKLGYTLPVHIDFVETPVRVVHKGKPSKTNMSFPVIKPSSWLSYSLSVGGEAFLGGCCLDAESAYSTMLESFWSNYQSSHPDCPCFTRDDWCPSRTVPICIHGDEGRGKAKHPIMVLSIQPVVGWKGLQHVNSSGLQEYPAGCGKGHDCGLMNAWLEDLIGRIDETTLVP
;
A
#
# COMPACT_ATOMS: atom_id res chain seq x y z
N MET A 1 -29.48 -26.75 7.17
CA MET A 1 -28.76 -25.69 7.89
C MET A 1 -29.69 -24.68 8.55
N VAL A 2 -30.59 -24.00 7.81
CA VAL A 2 -31.50 -22.99 8.40
C VAL A 2 -32.33 -23.53 9.57
N ALA A 3 -33.03 -24.66 9.40
CA ALA A 3 -33.83 -25.26 10.49
C ALA A 3 -33.01 -25.62 11.75
N ALA A 4 -31.74 -26.03 11.58
CA ALA A 4 -30.85 -26.34 12.70
C ALA A 4 -30.40 -25.08 13.45
N ALA A 5 -30.17 -23.97 12.73
CA ALA A 5 -29.87 -22.67 13.33
C ALA A 5 -31.04 -22.14 14.16
N TRP A 6 -32.27 -22.29 13.65
CA TRP A 6 -33.49 -21.94 14.39
C TRP A 6 -33.71 -22.80 15.64
N GLN A 7 -33.48 -24.11 15.56
CA GLN A 7 -33.54 -25.01 16.72
C GLN A 7 -32.47 -24.65 17.76
N TRP A 8 -31.26 -24.31 17.32
CA TRP A 8 -30.20 -23.85 18.21
C TRP A 8 -30.56 -22.53 18.90
N ALA A 9 -31.07 -21.54 18.15
CA ALA A 9 -31.46 -20.24 18.68
C ALA A 9 -32.60 -20.37 19.70
N ALA A 10 -33.59 -21.23 19.42
CA ALA A 10 -34.66 -21.55 20.36
C ALA A 10 -34.11 -22.19 21.64
N LYS A 11 -33.22 -23.18 21.51
CA LYS A 11 -32.63 -23.91 22.65
C LYS A 11 -31.74 -23.02 23.52
N THR A 12 -31.02 -22.07 22.92
CA THR A 12 -30.10 -21.15 23.61
C THR A 12 -30.76 -19.83 24.06
N LYS A 13 -32.07 -19.66 23.82
CA LYS A 13 -32.85 -18.44 24.11
C LYS A 13 -32.32 -17.20 23.36
N ASN A 14 -31.84 -17.40 22.14
CA ASN A 14 -31.32 -16.37 21.24
C ASN A 14 -32.31 -15.97 20.14
N LEU A 15 -33.61 -16.21 20.33
CA LEU A 15 -34.65 -15.66 19.47
C LEU A 15 -35.03 -14.25 19.95
N ARG A 16 -35.18 -13.30 19.02
CA ARG A 16 -35.76 -11.98 19.29
C ARG A 16 -36.90 -11.71 18.32
N LYS A 17 -37.83 -10.84 18.70
CA LYS A 17 -38.86 -10.33 17.78
C LYS A 17 -38.35 -9.01 17.20
N ASN A 18 -38.19 -8.93 15.88
CA ASN A 18 -37.66 -7.72 15.25
C ASN A 18 -38.67 -6.57 15.43
N PRO A 19 -38.25 -5.38 15.91
CA PRO A 19 -39.17 -4.26 16.13
C PRO A 19 -39.73 -3.65 14.83
N ILE A 20 -39.05 -3.85 13.69
CA ILE A 20 -39.44 -3.27 12.40
C ILE A 20 -40.58 -4.08 11.75
N HIS A 21 -40.44 -5.40 11.68
CA HIS A 21 -41.39 -6.27 10.98
C HIS A 21 -42.20 -7.19 11.89
N GLY A 22 -41.87 -7.28 13.19
CA GLY A 22 -42.64 -8.04 14.18
C GLY A 22 -42.54 -9.56 14.04
N GLU A 23 -41.66 -10.09 13.19
CA GLU A 23 -41.41 -11.53 13.10
C GLU A 23 -40.30 -11.94 14.07
N GLU A 24 -40.30 -13.20 14.50
CA GLU A 24 -39.16 -13.75 15.24
C GLU A 24 -37.95 -13.86 14.30
N GLU A 25 -36.75 -13.68 14.86
CA GLU A 25 -35.48 -13.87 14.17
C GLU A 25 -34.43 -14.37 15.18
N ALA A 26 -33.50 -15.19 14.71
CA ALA A 26 -32.37 -15.62 15.52
C ALA A 26 -31.33 -14.49 15.62
N ARG A 27 -30.85 -14.20 16.82
CA ARG A 27 -29.74 -13.26 17.02
C ARG A 27 -28.49 -13.75 16.31
N LEU A 28 -27.76 -12.83 15.70
CA LEU A 28 -26.54 -13.14 14.99
C LEU A 28 -25.41 -13.48 15.97
N VAL A 29 -24.73 -14.59 15.70
CA VAL A 29 -23.46 -14.92 16.35
C VAL A 29 -22.39 -14.02 15.76
N LEU A 30 -21.82 -13.14 16.59
CA LEU A 30 -20.83 -12.16 16.17
C LEU A 30 -19.41 -12.76 16.20
N THR A 31 -19.14 -13.56 17.22
CA THR A 31 -17.86 -14.24 17.38
C THR A 31 -18.06 -15.59 18.04
N ASP A 32 -17.45 -16.63 17.49
CA ASP A 32 -17.32 -17.93 18.10
C ASP A 32 -15.84 -18.24 18.36
N ARG A 33 -15.53 -18.69 19.57
CA ARG A 33 -14.20 -19.18 19.93
C ARG A 33 -14.33 -20.56 20.51
N PHE A 34 -13.69 -21.54 19.88
CA PHE A 34 -13.62 -22.92 20.36
C PHE A 34 -12.15 -23.30 20.57
N GLU A 35 -11.88 -23.90 21.71
CA GLU A 35 -10.60 -24.49 22.07
C GLU A 35 -10.78 -26.01 22.17
N ALA A 36 -9.79 -26.75 21.69
CA ALA A 36 -9.78 -28.20 21.85
C ALA A 36 -9.42 -28.53 23.29
N GLU A 37 -10.38 -29.12 24.02
CA GLU A 37 -10.23 -29.45 25.44
C GLU A 37 -9.58 -30.84 25.61
N ASP A 38 -9.85 -31.77 24.68
CA ASP A 38 -9.19 -33.07 24.63
C ASP A 38 -9.10 -33.55 23.18
N VAL A 39 -7.91 -34.02 22.77
CA VAL A 39 -7.65 -34.59 21.45
C VAL A 39 -7.14 -36.00 21.67
N THR A 40 -8.06 -36.95 21.73
CA THR A 40 -7.70 -38.37 21.65
C THR A 40 -7.51 -38.77 20.18
N SER A 41 -6.86 -39.91 19.93
CA SER A 41 -6.65 -40.40 18.56
C SER A 41 -7.96 -40.74 17.83
N THR A 42 -9.10 -40.77 18.53
CA THR A 42 -10.41 -41.13 17.99
C THR A 42 -11.45 -40.02 18.10
N GLU A 43 -11.34 -39.10 19.05
CA GLU A 43 -12.34 -38.05 19.29
C GLU A 43 -11.69 -36.72 19.71
N THR A 44 -12.27 -35.60 19.26
CA THR A 44 -11.88 -34.24 19.64
C THR A 44 -13.04 -33.55 20.34
N ALA A 45 -12.86 -33.24 21.63
CA ALA A 45 -13.80 -32.43 22.39
C ALA A 45 -13.46 -30.95 22.22
N LEU A 46 -14.45 -30.14 21.81
CA LEU A 46 -14.30 -28.70 21.67
C LEU A 46 -15.15 -27.99 22.73
N ARG A 47 -14.54 -27.05 23.44
CA ARG A 47 -15.22 -26.14 24.37
C ARG A 47 -15.07 -24.72 23.87
N GLY A 48 -16.15 -23.94 23.88
CA GLY A 48 -16.10 -22.59 23.35
C GLY A 48 -17.07 -21.61 23.98
N THR A 49 -16.82 -20.34 23.70
CA THR A 49 -17.67 -19.20 24.04
C THR A 49 -18.23 -18.59 22.76
N VAL A 50 -19.50 -18.19 22.79
CA VAL A 50 -20.19 -17.60 21.66
C VAL A 50 -20.72 -16.24 22.07
N ASP A 51 -20.22 -15.18 21.43
CA ASP A 51 -20.72 -13.82 21.61
C ASP A 51 -21.88 -13.61 20.65
N VAL A 52 -23.04 -13.28 21.22
CA VAL A 52 -24.28 -13.05 20.47
C VAL A 52 -24.63 -11.56 20.59
N GLU A 53 -25.16 -10.99 19.51
CA GLU A 53 -25.60 -9.59 19.46
C GLU A 53 -26.38 -9.17 20.73
N GLU A 54 -25.85 -8.16 21.45
CA GLU A 54 -26.41 -7.67 22.71
C GLU A 54 -27.35 -6.49 22.43
N CYS A 55 -28.58 -6.57 22.96
CA CYS A 55 -29.60 -5.57 22.70
C CYS A 55 -29.45 -4.40 23.69
N HIS A 56 -28.66 -3.39 23.33
CA HIS A 56 -28.70 -2.10 24.01
C HIS A 56 -29.98 -1.36 23.60
N MET A 57 -31.07 -1.63 24.32
CA MET A 57 -32.28 -0.80 24.30
C MET A 57 -31.94 0.56 24.90
N ILE A 58 -31.65 1.56 24.05
CA ILE A 58 -31.65 2.96 24.49
C ILE A 58 -33.12 3.37 24.70
N PRO A 59 -33.56 3.74 25.91
CA PRO A 59 -34.94 4.13 26.17
C PRO A 59 -35.27 5.41 25.39
N TYR A 60 -36.30 5.34 24.56
CA TYR A 60 -36.69 6.34 23.55
C TYR A 60 -37.40 7.59 24.11
N ASP A 61 -37.29 7.88 25.42
CA ASP A 61 -38.27 8.74 26.11
C ASP A 61 -37.66 9.97 26.79
N ARG A 62 -36.71 10.66 26.12
CA ARG A 62 -36.21 11.97 26.58
C ARG A 62 -35.65 12.84 25.46
N TYR A 63 -36.55 13.43 24.66
CA TYR A 63 -36.25 14.65 23.89
C TYR A 63 -37.28 15.74 24.22
N SER A 64 -37.10 16.38 25.35
CA SER A 64 -37.60 17.75 25.59
C SER A 64 -36.49 18.72 25.22
N PHE A 65 -36.67 19.44 24.11
CA PHE A 65 -35.83 20.56 23.68
C PHE A 65 -35.69 21.61 24.79
N PRO A 66 -34.47 22.06 25.15
CA PRO A 66 -34.29 23.38 25.73
C PRO A 66 -34.11 24.40 24.61
N VAL A 67 -34.89 25.46 24.77
CA VAL A 67 -34.83 26.76 24.11
C VAL A 67 -33.39 27.31 24.12
N ARG A 68 -32.94 27.85 22.98
CA ARG A 68 -31.71 28.63 22.85
C ARG A 68 -31.66 29.73 23.91
N ASP A 69 -30.61 29.75 24.74
CA ASP A 69 -30.21 30.92 25.50
C ASP A 69 -29.09 31.68 24.76
N ASP A 70 -29.43 32.90 24.32
CA ASP A 70 -28.51 33.85 23.72
C ASP A 70 -27.63 34.53 24.79
N SER A 71 -26.78 33.77 25.48
CA SER A 71 -25.72 34.36 26.31
C SER A 71 -24.36 33.80 25.92
N GLY A 72 -23.70 34.54 25.03
CA GLY A 72 -22.30 34.31 24.72
C GLY A 72 -21.43 34.52 25.95
N PHE A 73 -20.64 33.50 26.30
CA PHE A 73 -19.33 33.63 26.93
C PHE A 73 -18.70 32.25 27.07
N LEU A 74 -17.54 32.02 26.43
CA LEU A 74 -16.44 31.13 26.83
C LEU A 74 -15.55 30.87 25.61
N PHE A 75 -14.55 31.72 25.41
CA PHE A 75 -13.18 31.43 24.94
C PHE A 75 -12.47 32.78 24.69
N SER A 76 -12.33 33.57 25.76
CA SER A 76 -11.40 34.70 25.79
C SER A 76 -10.40 34.43 26.90
N ASN A 77 -9.14 34.28 26.50
CA ASN A 77 -7.91 34.01 27.28
C ASN A 77 -7.36 32.61 27.03
N ASP A 78 -6.67 32.46 25.89
CA ASP A 78 -5.37 31.77 25.78
C ASP A 78 -4.86 31.83 24.33
N VAL A 79 -4.61 33.05 23.84
CA VAL A 79 -3.82 33.28 22.63
C VAL A 79 -2.57 34.07 23.05
N PRO A 80 -1.39 33.45 23.12
CA PRO A 80 -0.15 34.19 23.23
C PRO A 80 0.13 34.94 21.92
N ASN A 81 0.33 36.23 22.08
CA ASN A 81 0.77 37.22 21.11
C ASN A 81 2.01 36.73 20.32
N ILE A 82 1.92 36.66 18.99
CA ILE A 82 3.04 36.39 18.08
C ILE A 82 3.26 37.66 17.27
N ASP A 83 4.18 38.50 17.74
CA ASP A 83 4.96 39.45 16.94
C ASP A 83 6.14 39.94 17.81
N ALA A 84 7.29 39.27 17.69
CA ALA A 84 8.64 39.84 17.87
C ALA A 84 9.74 38.76 17.63
N GLU A 85 10.42 38.90 16.49
CA GLU A 85 11.84 38.64 16.22
C GLU A 85 12.46 37.22 16.38
N GLU A 86 12.69 36.60 15.20
CA GLU A 86 14.00 36.17 14.66
C GLU A 86 15.07 35.55 15.60
N HIS A 87 15.30 34.23 15.51
CA HIS A 87 16.63 33.63 15.24
C HIS A 87 16.54 32.11 15.04
N ALA A 88 17.41 31.61 14.15
CA ALA A 88 17.52 30.26 13.60
C ALA A 88 17.55 29.09 14.62
N LEU A 89 16.97 27.95 14.22
CA LEU A 89 17.59 26.61 14.25
C LEU A 89 16.63 25.57 13.63
N ALA A 90 17.13 24.87 12.61
CA ALA A 90 16.48 23.75 11.95
C ALA A 90 16.30 22.58 12.91
N ASN A 91 15.13 21.92 12.89
CA ASN A 91 14.97 20.54 13.33
C ASN A 91 13.76 19.88 12.67
N GLY A 92 14.03 18.72 12.06
CA GLY A 92 13.07 17.87 11.37
C GLY A 92 12.13 17.13 12.33
N VAL A 93 10.89 16.97 11.88
CA VAL A 93 9.86 16.21 12.59
C VAL A 93 9.83 14.79 12.02
N ALA A 94 10.22 13.83 12.86
CA ALA A 94 9.95 12.42 12.66
C ALA A 94 8.54 12.09 13.20
N THR A 95 7.74 11.36 12.40
CA THR A 95 6.55 10.66 12.93
C THR A 95 6.56 9.20 12.50
N ALA A 96 6.14 8.36 13.46
CA ALA A 96 6.47 6.95 13.60
C ALA A 96 5.40 5.99 13.05
N ALA A 97 5.78 4.72 13.11
CA ALA A 97 5.26 3.52 12.45
C ALA A 97 3.89 2.99 12.89
N ALA A 98 3.29 2.16 12.00
CA ALA A 98 2.66 0.89 12.38
C ALA A 98 2.43 -0.05 11.18
N ALA A 99 3.08 -1.23 11.16
CA ALA A 99 2.54 -2.48 10.62
C ALA A 99 3.42 -3.69 10.96
N SER A 100 2.92 -4.58 11.82
CA SER A 100 3.34 -5.98 11.90
C SER A 100 2.31 -6.80 12.71
N SER A 101 1.16 -7.10 12.10
CA SER A 101 0.26 -8.15 12.59
C SER A 101 -0.64 -8.70 11.49
N ALA A 102 -0.05 -9.48 10.59
CA ALA A 102 -0.77 -10.53 9.85
C ALA A 102 0.25 -11.38 9.10
N THR A 103 0.49 -12.59 9.60
CA THR A 103 0.75 -13.86 8.88
C THR A 103 1.62 -14.75 9.78
N ALA A 104 0.99 -15.42 10.74
CA ALA A 104 1.62 -16.52 11.47
C ALA A 104 0.52 -17.49 11.89
N GLN A 105 0.15 -18.42 11.01
CA GLN A 105 -0.40 -19.73 11.36
C GLN A 105 -0.44 -20.62 10.11
N GLN A 106 -0.03 -21.89 10.30
CA GLN A 106 0.09 -23.01 9.36
C GLN A 106 1.34 -23.13 8.49
N MET A 107 2.34 -23.86 9.00
CA MET A 107 2.84 -25.12 8.40
C MET A 107 4.05 -25.63 9.20
N GLU A 108 3.86 -26.72 9.97
CA GLU A 108 4.97 -27.54 10.47
C GLU A 108 4.89 -28.94 9.86
N SER A 109 5.91 -29.31 9.08
CA SER A 109 6.37 -30.70 8.95
C SER A 109 7.82 -30.74 8.44
N PHE A 110 8.64 -31.47 9.19
CA PHE A 110 10.07 -31.78 9.09
C PHE A 110 10.80 -31.65 7.72
N SER A 111 11.88 -30.87 7.70
CA SER A 111 13.07 -31.07 6.84
C SER A 111 14.29 -30.35 7.46
N ALA A 112 15.38 -31.09 7.69
CA ALA A 112 16.62 -30.62 8.30
C ALA A 112 17.51 -29.81 7.31
N SER A 113 16.98 -28.68 6.84
CA SER A 113 17.74 -27.56 6.31
C SER A 113 17.55 -26.43 7.32
N ALA A 114 18.64 -25.80 7.80
CA ALA A 114 18.56 -24.69 8.74
C ALA A 114 17.77 -23.52 8.13
N SER A 115 16.44 -23.60 8.24
CA SER A 115 15.54 -22.54 7.83
C SER A 115 15.81 -21.37 8.76
N PHE A 116 16.19 -20.25 8.17
CA PHE A 116 16.36 -18.98 8.85
C PHE A 116 15.05 -18.66 9.59
N LYS A 117 14.96 -19.03 10.88
CA LYS A 117 13.79 -18.67 11.69
C LYS A 117 13.75 -17.15 11.70
N GLN A 118 12.65 -16.59 11.23
CA GLN A 118 12.50 -15.15 11.12
C GLN A 118 12.59 -14.55 12.52
N LEU A 119 13.72 -13.95 12.85
CA LEU A 119 13.92 -13.23 14.09
C LEU A 119 13.15 -11.91 13.99
N THR A 120 12.13 -11.76 14.82
CA THR A 120 11.31 -10.55 14.94
C THR A 120 11.60 -9.86 16.25
N PHE A 121 11.77 -8.53 16.23
CA PHE A 121 11.86 -7.77 17.47
C PHE A 121 10.56 -7.90 18.28
N PRO A 122 10.65 -7.90 19.62
CA PRO A 122 9.46 -7.88 20.46
C PRO A 122 8.65 -6.59 20.22
N SER A 123 7.33 -6.72 20.16
CA SER A 123 6.43 -5.57 20.01
C SER A 123 6.16 -4.92 21.36
N LEU A 124 6.18 -3.59 21.43
CA LEU A 124 5.71 -2.84 22.60
C LEU A 124 4.22 -3.10 22.81
N SER A 125 3.87 -3.89 23.81
CA SER A 125 2.49 -3.93 24.31
C SER A 125 2.20 -2.61 25.04
N GLN A 126 0.94 -2.15 25.03
CA GLN A 126 0.54 -0.89 25.68
C GLN A 126 0.88 -0.82 27.17
N THR A 127 1.17 -1.96 27.81
CA THR A 127 1.44 -2.09 29.24
C THR A 127 2.91 -2.33 29.57
N SER A 128 3.79 -2.52 28.58
CA SER A 128 5.20 -2.88 28.81
C SER A 128 6.08 -1.64 28.83
N SER A 129 6.87 -1.46 29.89
CA SER A 129 7.91 -0.43 29.91
C SER A 129 9.01 -0.77 28.90
N PRO A 130 9.54 0.20 28.12
CA PRO A 130 10.64 -0.04 27.17
C PRO A 130 11.87 -0.68 27.83
N VAL A 131 12.10 -0.36 29.11
CA VAL A 131 13.20 -0.91 29.91
C VAL A 131 13.04 -2.41 30.16
N GLN A 132 11.80 -2.89 30.34
CA GLN A 132 11.52 -4.31 30.57
C GLN A 132 11.74 -5.15 29.30
N LEU A 133 11.55 -4.57 28.11
CA LEU A 133 11.77 -5.24 26.83
C LEU A 133 13.23 -5.23 26.39
N LEU A 134 14.07 -4.40 27.00
CA LEU A 134 15.44 -4.18 26.59
C LEU A 134 16.30 -5.46 26.54
N PRO A 135 16.23 -6.40 27.51
CA PRO A 135 17.00 -7.65 27.43
C PRO A 135 16.64 -8.52 26.22
N GLU A 136 15.34 -8.72 25.96
CA GLU A 136 14.85 -9.51 24.82
C GLU A 136 15.17 -8.81 23.50
N TYR A 137 15.04 -7.49 23.46
CA TYR A 137 15.37 -6.69 22.29
C TYR A 137 16.87 -6.79 21.94
N LEU A 138 17.75 -6.71 22.93
CA LEU A 138 19.19 -6.91 22.77
C LEU A 138 19.51 -8.33 22.28
N GLU A 139 18.87 -9.36 22.82
CA GLU A 139 19.08 -10.74 22.37
C GLU A 139 18.73 -10.90 20.88
N VAL A 140 17.59 -10.37 20.44
CA VAL A 140 17.18 -10.42 19.02
C VAL A 140 18.15 -9.61 18.15
N LEU A 141 18.57 -8.43 18.60
CA LEU A 141 19.52 -7.58 17.87
C LEU A 141 20.88 -8.28 17.70
N GLY A 142 21.41 -8.90 18.77
CA GLY A 142 22.66 -9.64 18.74
C GLY A 142 22.62 -10.78 17.73
N ARG A 143 21.57 -11.62 17.77
CA ARG A 143 21.40 -12.70 16.79
C ARG A 143 21.27 -12.20 15.35
N LYS A 144 20.66 -11.02 15.13
CA LYS A 144 20.59 -10.41 13.79
C LYS A 144 21.95 -9.91 13.30
N ILE A 145 22.76 -9.35 14.19
CA ILE A 145 24.15 -8.95 13.90
C ILE A 145 24.95 -10.19 13.49
N ASP A 146 24.93 -11.27 14.29
CA ASP A 146 25.67 -12.51 14.01
C ASP A 146 25.25 -13.12 12.66
N ASN A 147 23.94 -13.20 12.39
CA ASN A 147 23.42 -13.69 11.11
C ASN A 147 23.87 -12.83 9.91
N THR A 148 24.08 -11.53 10.12
CA THR A 148 24.54 -10.63 9.07
C THR A 148 26.03 -10.79 8.83
N GLU A 149 26.83 -10.99 9.88
CA GLU A 149 28.25 -11.35 9.77
C GLU A 149 28.43 -12.62 8.94
N ASP A 150 27.64 -13.65 9.23
CA ASP A 150 27.60 -14.89 8.43
C ASP A 150 27.28 -14.65 6.95
N VAL A 151 26.41 -13.67 6.65
CA VAL A 151 26.08 -13.29 5.27
C VAL A 151 27.23 -12.54 4.61
N LEU A 152 27.93 -11.67 5.33
CA LEU A 152 29.12 -10.97 4.82
C LEU A 152 30.27 -11.94 4.54
N ASP A 153 30.54 -12.88 5.43
CA ASP A 153 31.58 -13.90 5.24
C ASP A 153 31.30 -14.77 4.01
N ARG A 154 30.02 -15.07 3.73
CA ARG A 154 29.60 -15.72 2.48
C ARG A 154 29.67 -14.74 1.30
N GLY A 155 29.37 -13.47 1.53
CA GLY A 155 29.46 -12.37 0.59
C GLY A 155 30.87 -12.21 0.04
N ASP A 156 31.92 -12.39 0.84
CA ASP A 156 33.31 -12.32 0.40
C ASP A 156 33.66 -13.42 -0.62
N ARG A 157 33.07 -14.60 -0.44
CA ARG A 157 33.15 -15.69 -1.42
C ARG A 157 32.33 -15.42 -2.68
N LEU A 158 31.32 -14.56 -2.60
CA LEU A 158 30.51 -14.16 -3.74
C LEU A 158 31.08 -12.95 -4.48
N ALA A 159 31.74 -12.01 -3.79
CA ALA A 159 32.38 -10.83 -4.39
C ALA A 159 33.50 -11.25 -5.34
N THR A 160 34.23 -12.32 -5.00
CA THR A 160 35.22 -12.96 -5.89
C THR A 160 34.61 -13.52 -7.18
N VAL A 161 33.29 -13.77 -7.22
CA VAL A 161 32.60 -14.40 -8.36
C VAL A 161 31.60 -13.47 -9.07
N GLY A 162 31.01 -12.51 -8.35
CA GLY A 162 29.84 -11.72 -8.76
C GLY A 162 30.16 -10.35 -9.35
N GLY A 163 31.44 -9.96 -9.40
CA GLY A 163 31.89 -8.68 -9.96
C GLY A 163 31.50 -7.45 -9.11
N ALA A 164 31.67 -6.26 -9.68
CA ALA A 164 31.55 -4.97 -8.97
C ALA A 164 30.22 -4.78 -8.22
N ARG A 165 29.11 -5.27 -8.79
CA ARG A 165 27.78 -5.15 -8.17
C ARG A 165 27.66 -5.96 -6.87
N ALA A 166 28.30 -7.13 -6.80
CA ALA A 166 28.30 -7.93 -5.58
C ALA A 166 29.14 -7.27 -4.48
N THR A 167 30.27 -6.64 -4.86
CA THR A 167 31.12 -5.86 -3.96
C THR A 167 30.37 -4.67 -3.38
N ALA A 168 29.71 -3.86 -4.22
CA ALA A 168 28.95 -2.70 -3.76
C ALA A 168 27.83 -3.08 -2.77
N LEU A 169 27.10 -4.18 -3.03
CA LEU A 169 26.07 -4.67 -2.12
C LEU A 169 26.66 -5.18 -0.79
N ARG A 170 27.83 -5.82 -0.83
CA ARG A 170 28.56 -6.25 0.37
C ARG A 170 28.96 -5.04 1.21
N ASP A 171 29.50 -3.99 0.59
CA ASP A 171 29.92 -2.77 1.30
C ASP A 171 28.73 -2.06 1.95
N GLN A 172 27.57 -2.03 1.27
CA GLN A 172 26.32 -1.52 1.84
C GLN A 172 25.87 -2.34 3.07
N ILE A 173 25.92 -3.68 3.00
CA ILE A 173 25.59 -4.55 4.15
C ILE A 173 26.57 -4.29 5.31
N ALA A 174 27.87 -4.13 5.02
CA ALA A 174 28.90 -3.89 6.03
C ALA A 174 28.69 -2.55 6.76
N GLU A 175 28.30 -1.49 6.05
CA GLU A 175 28.06 -0.19 6.67
C GLU A 175 26.81 -0.22 7.58
N VAL A 176 25.71 -0.83 7.13
CA VAL A 176 24.52 -0.99 7.99
C VAL A 176 24.86 -1.84 9.22
N LEU A 177 25.67 -2.89 9.06
CA LEU A 177 26.07 -3.77 10.17
C LEU A 177 26.90 -3.01 11.21
N LYS A 178 27.82 -2.14 10.77
CA LYS A 178 28.57 -1.24 11.66
C LYS A 178 27.64 -0.34 12.46
N GLY A 179 26.63 0.25 11.82
CA GLY A 179 25.58 1.03 12.50
C GLY A 179 24.82 0.21 13.55
N MET A 180 24.43 -1.03 13.21
CA MET A 180 23.74 -1.93 14.15
C MET A 180 24.60 -2.31 15.37
N LYS A 181 25.90 -2.55 15.19
CA LYS A 181 26.83 -2.83 16.29
C LYS A 181 26.99 -1.65 17.24
N LEU A 182 27.05 -0.42 16.71
CA LEU A 182 27.09 0.79 17.53
C LEU A 182 25.82 0.92 18.38
N MET A 183 24.64 0.77 17.76
CA MET A 183 23.37 0.82 18.49
C MET A 183 23.23 -0.30 19.52
N PHE A 184 23.76 -1.51 19.25
CA PHE A 184 23.78 -2.60 20.22
C PHE A 184 24.64 -2.24 21.46
N SER A 185 25.81 -1.64 21.25
CA SER A 185 26.66 -1.14 22.34
C SER A 185 25.95 -0.05 23.15
N ASP A 186 25.31 0.92 22.49
CA ASP A 186 24.59 2.00 23.15
C ASP A 186 23.38 1.49 23.96
N LEU A 187 22.63 0.54 23.41
CA LEU A 187 21.52 -0.13 24.12
C LEU A 187 22.02 -0.96 25.32
N THR A 188 23.17 -1.64 25.18
CA THR A 188 23.79 -2.38 26.29
C THR A 188 24.22 -1.43 27.40
N LYS A 189 24.80 -0.27 27.05
CA LYS A 189 25.13 0.79 28.02
C LYS A 189 23.87 1.30 28.72
N LYS A 190 22.78 1.53 27.98
CA LYS A 190 21.50 1.96 28.53
C LYS A 190 20.86 0.90 29.42
N GLN A 191 21.06 -0.38 29.14
CA GLN A 191 20.67 -1.46 30.04
C GLN A 191 21.41 -1.39 31.37
N SER A 192 22.72 -1.11 31.35
CA SER A 192 23.49 -0.91 32.59
C SER A 192 23.09 0.37 33.34
N ASP A 193 22.82 1.46 32.63
CA ASP A 193 22.36 2.72 33.22
C ASP A 193 20.99 2.54 33.90
N ALA A 194 20.10 1.73 33.32
CA ALA A 194 18.78 1.43 33.89
C ALA A 194 18.84 0.75 35.26
N LEU A 195 19.97 0.10 35.62
CA LEU A 195 20.17 -0.51 36.93
C LEU A 195 20.58 0.49 38.01
N THR A 196 21.17 1.63 37.61
CA THR A 196 21.77 2.60 38.55
C THR A 196 21.05 3.95 38.56
N ARG A 197 20.29 4.26 37.50
CA ARG A 197 19.59 5.53 37.31
C ARG A 197 18.08 5.38 37.56
N PRO A 198 17.41 6.38 38.17
CA PRO A 198 15.95 6.40 38.23
C PRO A 198 15.33 6.37 36.83
N LEU A 199 14.30 5.53 36.66
CA LEU A 199 13.58 5.33 35.40
C LEU A 199 12.58 6.46 35.16
N ASP A 200 13.09 7.61 34.75
CA ASP A 200 12.27 8.76 34.36
C ASP A 200 11.74 8.63 32.91
N LYS A 201 10.73 9.46 32.58
CA LYS A 201 10.13 9.50 31.24
C LYS A 201 11.16 9.82 30.14
N PRO A 202 12.05 10.82 30.28
CA PRO A 202 13.08 11.11 29.28
C PRO A 202 14.01 9.94 28.97
N PHE A 203 14.37 9.14 29.98
CA PHE A 203 15.18 7.95 29.79
C PHE A 203 14.44 6.88 28.99
N SER A 204 13.16 6.64 29.31
CA SER A 204 12.30 5.70 28.58
C SER A 204 12.10 6.13 27.13
N ASP A 205 11.86 7.42 26.88
CA ASP A 205 11.72 8.00 25.54
C ASP A 205 13.02 7.87 24.73
N SER A 206 14.18 8.02 25.38
CA SER A 206 15.49 7.78 24.76
C SER A 206 15.66 6.32 24.32
N ILE A 207 15.17 5.34 25.08
CA ILE A 207 15.20 3.92 24.69
C ILE A 207 14.28 3.66 23.50
N LEU A 208 13.07 4.22 23.51
CA LEU A 208 12.11 4.10 22.41
C LEU A 208 12.65 4.64 21.09
N ARG A 209 13.37 5.77 21.11
CA ARG A 209 14.02 6.31 19.92
C ARG A 209 15.05 5.34 19.35
N MET A 210 15.91 4.77 20.21
CA MET A 210 16.88 3.76 19.77
C MET A 210 16.21 2.49 19.23
N PHE A 211 15.08 2.05 19.79
CA PHE A 211 14.32 0.93 19.23
C PHE A 211 13.82 1.24 17.81
N ALA A 212 13.30 2.45 17.58
CA ALA A 212 12.87 2.88 16.25
C ALA A 212 14.05 2.90 15.25
N ASP A 213 15.20 3.46 15.65
CA ASP A 213 16.40 3.53 14.81
C ASP A 213 16.96 2.14 14.48
N VAL A 214 17.03 1.24 15.46
CA VAL A 214 17.43 -0.16 15.24
C VAL A 214 16.47 -0.87 14.29
N THR A 215 15.16 -0.70 14.47
CA THR A 215 14.16 -1.31 13.60
C THR A 215 14.28 -0.80 12.16
N LYS A 216 14.56 0.49 11.98
CA LYS A 216 14.82 1.08 10.66
C LYS A 216 16.05 0.44 9.99
N GLN A 217 17.16 0.30 10.71
CA GLN A 217 18.36 -0.33 10.17
C GLN A 217 18.14 -1.83 9.86
N ASP A 218 17.38 -2.55 10.68
CA ASP A 218 17.01 -3.95 10.40
C ASP A 218 16.20 -4.10 9.11
N LEU A 219 15.25 -3.20 8.85
CA LEU A 219 14.48 -3.23 7.59
C LEU A 219 15.38 -3.00 6.37
N ILE A 220 16.30 -2.02 6.45
CA ILE A 220 17.30 -1.76 5.40
C ILE A 220 18.19 -2.99 5.20
N MET A 221 18.69 -3.58 6.29
CA MET A 221 19.52 -4.78 6.28
C MET A 221 18.81 -5.96 5.59
N ASN A 222 17.58 -6.25 6.00
CA ASN A 222 16.79 -7.35 5.42
C ASN A 222 16.56 -7.16 3.91
N ASN A 223 16.34 -5.92 3.45
CA ASN A 223 16.23 -5.62 2.03
C ASN A 223 17.52 -5.93 1.27
N TYR A 224 18.69 -5.58 1.83
CA TYR A 224 19.98 -5.92 1.21
C TYR A 224 20.25 -7.43 1.21
N ILE A 225 19.93 -8.13 2.29
CA ILE A 225 20.06 -9.60 2.37
C ILE A 225 19.17 -10.31 1.34
N VAL A 226 17.94 -9.81 1.11
CA VAL A 226 17.07 -10.37 0.06
C VAL A 226 17.65 -10.11 -1.32
N ARG A 227 18.20 -8.92 -1.57
CA ARG A 227 18.88 -8.58 -2.84
C ARG A 227 20.11 -9.46 -3.06
N SER A 228 20.90 -9.76 -2.04
CA SER A 228 22.13 -10.55 -2.18
C SER A 228 21.83 -12.00 -2.60
N LYS A 229 20.72 -12.58 -2.11
CA LYS A 229 20.25 -13.91 -2.55
C LYS A 229 19.88 -13.98 -4.03
N SER A 230 19.53 -12.85 -4.65
CA SER A 230 19.14 -12.79 -6.07
C SER A 230 20.33 -12.73 -7.03
N VAL A 231 21.53 -12.41 -6.53
CA VAL A 231 22.76 -12.34 -7.33
C VAL A 231 23.18 -13.77 -7.67
N LYS A 232 22.67 -14.28 -8.80
CA LYS A 232 23.11 -15.57 -9.35
C LYS A 232 24.57 -15.44 -9.75
N SER A 233 25.41 -16.38 -9.31
CA SER A 233 26.78 -16.49 -9.82
C SER A 233 26.71 -16.67 -11.34
N THR A 234 27.21 -15.68 -12.08
CA THR A 234 27.40 -15.75 -13.53
C THR A 234 28.60 -16.62 -13.90
N ALA A 235 29.28 -17.22 -12.91
CA ALA A 235 30.28 -18.26 -13.10
C ALA A 235 29.69 -19.35 -14.00
N GLY A 236 30.14 -19.31 -15.26
CA GLY A 236 29.61 -20.11 -16.34
C GLY A 236 29.51 -21.57 -15.92
N SER A 237 28.30 -22.11 -16.02
CA SER A 237 28.07 -23.54 -16.20
C SER A 237 28.72 -23.97 -17.53
N SER A 238 30.05 -23.97 -17.60
CA SER A 238 30.79 -24.79 -18.55
C SER A 238 30.61 -26.22 -18.07
N LYS A 239 29.52 -26.85 -18.53
CA LYS A 239 29.27 -28.28 -18.36
C LYS A 239 30.56 -29.00 -18.77
N PRO A 240 31.25 -29.74 -17.87
CA PRO A 240 32.42 -30.50 -18.28
C PRO A 240 31.98 -31.46 -19.38
N ALA A 241 32.60 -31.35 -20.55
CA ALA A 241 32.32 -32.21 -21.69
C ALA A 241 32.43 -33.66 -21.23
N LYS A 242 31.31 -34.39 -21.25
CA LYS A 242 31.27 -35.83 -20.99
C LYS A 242 32.21 -36.51 -21.99
N LYS A 243 33.40 -36.89 -21.54
CA LYS A 243 34.35 -37.72 -22.26
C LYS A 243 33.63 -39.04 -22.60
N GLY A 244 33.48 -39.31 -23.89
CA GLY A 244 32.75 -40.47 -24.40
C GLY A 244 33.34 -41.77 -23.87
N LYS A 245 32.49 -42.61 -23.27
CA LYS A 245 32.75 -44.04 -23.10
C LYS A 245 32.27 -44.73 -24.38
N SER A 246 33.21 -45.35 -25.09
CA SER A 246 32.94 -46.28 -26.19
C SER A 246 31.98 -47.38 -25.70
N LYS A 247 30.96 -47.69 -26.50
CA LYS A 247 30.13 -48.87 -26.32
C LYS A 247 30.01 -49.55 -27.68
N ASP A 248 30.40 -50.82 -27.69
CA ASP A 248 30.48 -51.68 -28.86
C ASP A 248 29.18 -51.79 -29.64
N LYS A 249 29.36 -51.83 -30.96
CA LYS A 249 28.35 -52.18 -31.96
C LYS A 249 27.99 -53.66 -31.82
N HIS A 250 26.70 -53.97 -31.81
CA HIS A 250 26.19 -55.22 -32.34
C HIS A 250 25.02 -54.93 -33.29
N ASP A 251 25.08 -55.56 -34.46
CA ASP A 251 24.19 -55.44 -35.61
C ASP A 251 22.72 -55.78 -35.31
N LYS A 252 21.80 -55.03 -35.94
CA LYS A 252 20.75 -55.61 -36.82
C LYS A 252 19.90 -54.57 -37.57
N LYS A 253 20.05 -54.64 -38.90
CA LYS A 253 19.00 -54.83 -39.93
C LYS A 253 17.95 -53.74 -40.20
N GLU A 254 18.17 -53.09 -41.34
CA GLU A 254 17.26 -52.61 -42.39
C GLU A 254 15.73 -52.66 -42.17
N LYS A 255 15.08 -51.52 -42.45
CA LYS A 255 14.08 -51.42 -43.54
C LYS A 255 13.85 -49.97 -43.95
N SER A 256 13.47 -49.81 -45.21
CA SER A 256 13.65 -48.65 -46.07
C SER A 256 12.36 -47.89 -46.39
N LYS A 257 12.51 -46.55 -46.56
CA LYS A 257 11.78 -45.59 -47.44
C LYS A 257 10.26 -45.30 -47.19
N PRO A 258 9.68 -44.20 -47.77
CA PRO A 258 10.28 -43.00 -48.37
C PRO A 258 9.70 -41.63 -47.92
N SER A 259 10.41 -40.61 -48.37
CA SER A 259 10.28 -39.14 -48.32
C SER A 259 8.99 -38.47 -48.82
N LYS A 260 8.66 -37.30 -48.24
CA LYS A 260 8.11 -36.07 -48.86
C LYS A 260 8.44 -34.89 -47.91
N LYS A 261 9.34 -33.94 -48.19
CA LYS A 261 9.43 -32.85 -49.19
C LYS A 261 8.54 -31.62 -48.85
N GLY A 262 9.21 -30.47 -48.62
CA GLY A 262 8.66 -29.10 -48.52
C GLY A 262 8.88 -28.50 -47.13
N GLY A 263 9.61 -27.41 -46.89
CA GLY A 263 10.09 -26.33 -47.74
C GLY A 263 9.70 -25.00 -47.07
N GLY A 264 10.67 -24.14 -46.72
CA GLY A 264 10.38 -22.78 -46.24
C GLY A 264 11.40 -22.18 -45.27
N LYS A 265 12.62 -21.88 -45.73
CA LYS A 265 13.52 -20.93 -45.07
C LYS A 265 13.14 -19.52 -45.55
N LYS A 266 12.70 -18.64 -44.64
CA LYS A 266 12.63 -17.19 -44.90
C LYS A 266 13.93 -16.54 -44.38
N SER A 267 14.70 -16.03 -45.33
CA SER A 267 15.83 -15.12 -45.14
C SER A 267 15.32 -13.74 -44.74
N SER A 268 15.78 -13.23 -43.61
CA SER A 268 15.63 -11.85 -43.17
C SER A 268 16.75 -11.01 -43.80
N MET A 269 16.40 -10.22 -44.81
CA MET A 269 17.22 -9.15 -45.37
C MET A 269 17.00 -7.88 -44.54
N PHE A 270 18.06 -7.35 -43.93
CA PHE A 270 18.23 -5.90 -43.73
C PHE A 270 19.71 -5.58 -43.88
N PRO A 271 20.09 -4.71 -44.83
CA PRO A 271 21.47 -4.24 -44.96
C PRO A 271 21.78 -3.16 -43.92
N ARG A 272 22.94 -3.31 -43.30
CA ARG A 272 23.60 -2.37 -42.40
C ARG A 272 24.32 -1.33 -43.24
N ALA A 273 23.80 -0.11 -43.31
CA ALA A 273 24.59 1.09 -43.62
C ALA A 273 25.54 1.34 -42.43
N GLY A 274 26.76 1.83 -42.56
CA GLY A 274 27.38 2.60 -43.63
C GLY A 274 28.31 3.56 -42.90
N ASN A 275 29.57 3.15 -42.81
CA ASN A 275 30.66 3.78 -42.08
C ASN A 275 31.10 5.07 -42.80
N HIS A 276 31.14 6.21 -42.12
CA HIS A 276 31.87 7.40 -42.58
C HIS A 276 32.72 7.93 -41.43
N GLY A 277 34.03 7.94 -41.64
CA GLY A 277 35.02 8.59 -40.78
C GLY A 277 35.35 10.00 -41.27
N SER A 278 35.79 10.84 -40.34
CA SER A 278 36.58 12.08 -40.49
C SER A 278 37.09 12.37 -39.06
N ALA A 279 38.35 12.13 -38.72
CA ALA A 279 39.53 12.96 -38.95
C ALA A 279 39.50 14.30 -38.19
N ASP A 280 40.33 14.32 -37.13
CA ASP A 280 41.14 15.40 -36.55
C ASP A 280 40.48 16.72 -36.12
N ASN A 281 40.54 17.00 -34.81
CA ASN A 281 41.21 18.18 -34.26
C ASN A 281 41.49 17.98 -32.76
N ASP A 282 42.76 18.09 -32.41
CA ASP A 282 43.26 18.28 -31.05
C ASP A 282 42.82 19.67 -30.55
N ASP A 283 42.15 19.74 -29.39
CA ASP A 283 42.18 20.96 -28.58
C ASP A 283 42.08 20.59 -27.09
N GLU A 284 43.10 20.99 -26.33
CA GLU A 284 43.17 20.85 -24.89
C GLU A 284 42.27 21.89 -24.23
N GLY A 285 41.26 21.42 -23.49
CA GLY A 285 40.35 22.29 -22.75
C GLY A 285 39.75 21.58 -21.56
N CYS A 286 40.51 21.54 -20.47
CA CYS A 286 40.06 21.31 -19.10
C CYS A 286 38.70 21.96 -18.82
N LEU A 287 37.71 21.18 -18.37
CA LEU A 287 36.70 21.53 -17.35
C LEU A 287 35.86 20.27 -17.03
N SER A 288 35.71 19.99 -15.74
CA SER A 288 35.03 18.84 -15.15
C SER A 288 33.50 19.03 -15.13
N GLU A 289 32.75 18.20 -15.85
CA GLU A 289 31.27 18.22 -15.88
C GLU A 289 30.70 16.78 -15.85
N ASP A 290 30.98 15.99 -14.82
CA ASP A 290 30.58 14.56 -14.81
C ASP A 290 30.08 14.04 -13.45
N ASP A 291 29.42 14.89 -12.64
CA ASP A 291 28.88 14.47 -11.31
C ASP A 291 27.43 14.92 -11.01
N THR A 292 26.67 15.53 -11.94
CA THR A 292 25.31 16.05 -11.63
C THR A 292 24.13 15.14 -11.98
N ASP A 293 24.35 14.05 -12.72
CA ASP A 293 23.23 13.18 -13.17
C ASP A 293 22.81 12.12 -12.12
N ASP A 294 23.70 11.77 -11.17
CA ASP A 294 23.40 10.77 -10.13
C ASP A 294 22.53 11.33 -8.99
N ASP A 295 22.57 12.64 -8.73
CA ASP A 295 21.75 13.30 -7.72
C ASP A 295 20.26 13.32 -8.11
N LEU A 296 19.95 13.48 -9.40
CA LEU A 296 18.57 13.46 -9.90
C LEU A 296 17.94 12.07 -9.77
N ALA A 297 18.71 11.01 -10.03
CA ALA A 297 18.26 9.63 -9.89
C ALA A 297 18.04 9.26 -8.40
N ALA A 298 18.89 9.76 -7.50
CA ALA A 298 18.74 9.59 -6.06
C ALA A 298 17.52 10.36 -5.52
N GLU A 299 17.31 11.61 -5.95
CA GLU A 299 16.16 12.43 -5.56
C GLU A 299 14.84 11.83 -6.09
N LEU A 300 14.82 11.36 -7.34
CA LEU A 300 13.69 10.61 -7.90
C LEU A 300 13.39 9.34 -7.09
N LEU A 301 14.42 8.58 -6.69
CA LEU A 301 14.24 7.35 -5.91
C LEU A 301 13.67 7.65 -4.51
N VAL A 302 14.10 8.73 -3.86
CA VAL A 302 13.57 9.20 -2.57
C VAL A 302 12.13 9.70 -2.73
N GLY A 303 11.82 10.42 -3.81
CA GLY A 303 10.47 10.82 -4.18
C GLY A 303 9.54 9.63 -4.43
N PHE A 304 10.02 8.59 -5.12
CA PHE A 304 9.28 7.34 -5.34
C PHE A 304 9.01 6.59 -4.05
N GLN A 305 9.99 6.52 -3.15
CA GLN A 305 9.85 5.79 -1.89
C GLN A 305 8.87 6.50 -0.94
N SER A 306 9.00 7.82 -0.79
CA SER A 306 8.07 8.63 0.02
C SER A 306 6.64 8.65 -0.55
N GLY A 307 6.49 8.75 -1.87
CA GLY A 307 5.21 8.64 -2.56
C GLY A 307 4.56 7.25 -2.40
N ALA A 308 5.35 6.18 -2.51
CA ALA A 308 4.89 4.81 -2.30
C ALA A 308 4.44 4.55 -0.85
N GLU A 309 5.20 5.05 0.14
CA GLU A 309 4.84 4.96 1.56
C GLU A 309 3.55 5.72 1.88
N THR A 310 3.37 6.91 1.28
CA THR A 310 2.16 7.72 1.43
C THR A 310 0.95 7.02 0.79
N ALA A 311 1.09 6.52 -0.43
CA ALA A 311 0.04 5.75 -1.11
C ALA A 311 -0.32 4.47 -0.35
N GLU A 312 0.67 3.76 0.19
CA GLU A 312 0.44 2.57 1.01
C GLU A 312 -0.32 2.92 2.30
N ARG A 313 0.01 4.03 2.96
CA ARG A 313 -0.72 4.53 4.11
C ARG A 313 -2.18 4.85 3.77
N VAL A 314 -2.45 5.52 2.64
CA VAL A 314 -3.81 5.83 2.16
C VAL A 314 -4.60 4.56 1.92
N VAL A 315 -4.00 3.60 1.22
CA VAL A 315 -4.63 2.29 0.96
C VAL A 315 -4.94 1.58 2.28
N ARG A 316 -4.03 1.61 3.27
CA ARG A 316 -4.29 1.03 4.59
C ARG A 316 -5.42 1.73 5.33
N ILE A 317 -5.44 3.07 5.37
CA ILE A 317 -6.52 3.84 6.01
C ILE A 317 -7.85 3.51 5.33
N ALA A 318 -7.91 3.54 4.00
CA ALA A 318 -9.08 3.17 3.23
C ALA A 318 -9.53 1.73 3.51
N GLN A 319 -8.59 0.77 3.63
CA GLN A 319 -8.91 -0.62 3.98
C GLN A 319 -9.40 -0.80 5.43
N VAL A 320 -8.85 -0.03 6.38
CA VAL A 320 -9.31 -0.03 7.77
C VAL A 320 -10.71 0.60 7.86
N ALA A 321 -10.92 1.75 7.21
CA ALA A 321 -12.22 2.40 7.11
C ALA A 321 -13.25 1.49 6.44
N ALA A 322 -12.93 0.88 5.29
CA ALA A 322 -13.82 -0.05 4.59
C ALA A 322 -14.16 -1.29 5.46
N ARG A 323 -13.20 -1.85 6.20
CA ARG A 323 -13.47 -2.94 7.14
C ARG A 323 -14.34 -2.51 8.32
N LYS A 324 -14.12 -1.31 8.85
CA LYS A 324 -14.92 -0.74 9.94
C LYS A 324 -16.35 -0.46 9.47
N LEU A 325 -16.53 0.22 8.34
CA LEU A 325 -17.82 0.45 7.70
C LEU A 325 -18.56 -0.87 7.44
N LYS A 326 -17.88 -1.87 6.86
CA LYS A 326 -18.46 -3.21 6.65
C LYS A 326 -18.89 -3.90 7.95
N LYS A 327 -18.09 -3.79 9.03
CA LYS A 327 -18.46 -4.36 10.35
C LYS A 327 -19.68 -3.67 10.96
N LEU A 328 -19.87 -2.39 10.64
CA LEU A 328 -20.99 -1.59 11.11
C LEU A 328 -22.22 -1.69 10.19
N GLY A 329 -22.19 -2.54 9.15
CA GLY A 329 -23.27 -2.66 8.17
C GLY A 329 -23.28 -1.58 7.09
N TYR A 330 -22.50 -0.50 7.29
CA TYR A 330 -22.48 0.63 6.38
C TYR A 330 -21.98 0.26 4.98
N THR A 331 -22.84 0.53 4.01
CA THR A 331 -22.54 0.51 2.59
C THR A 331 -22.84 1.88 2.00
N LEU A 332 -22.07 2.31 1.01
CA LEU A 332 -22.44 3.49 0.24
C LEU A 332 -23.58 3.07 -0.70
N PRO A 333 -24.72 3.76 -0.72
CA PRO A 333 -25.87 3.44 -1.56
C PRO A 333 -25.62 3.85 -3.03
N VAL A 334 -24.49 3.44 -3.60
CA VAL A 334 -24.13 3.70 -4.98
C VAL A 334 -24.67 2.58 -5.84
N HIS A 335 -25.43 2.94 -6.88
CA HIS A 335 -26.01 1.98 -7.80
C HIS A 335 -24.92 1.14 -8.51
N ILE A 336 -25.01 -0.18 -8.39
CA ILE A 336 -24.17 -1.14 -9.10
C ILE A 336 -24.90 -1.57 -10.37
N ASP A 337 -24.31 -1.23 -11.51
CA ASP A 337 -24.75 -1.65 -12.82
C ASP A 337 -24.09 -2.98 -13.22
N PHE A 338 -24.59 -3.61 -14.29
CA PHE A 338 -23.99 -4.83 -14.84
C PHE A 338 -23.69 -4.65 -16.32
N VAL A 339 -22.47 -5.00 -16.72
CA VAL A 339 -22.03 -4.95 -18.11
C VAL A 339 -21.62 -6.33 -18.58
N GLU A 340 -22.20 -6.77 -19.69
CA GLU A 340 -21.84 -8.03 -20.33
C GLU A 340 -20.39 -8.00 -20.81
N THR A 341 -19.52 -8.74 -20.11
CA THR A 341 -18.08 -8.76 -20.36
C THR A 341 -17.68 -10.14 -20.87
N PRO A 342 -17.02 -10.23 -22.04
CA PRO A 342 -16.55 -11.51 -22.56
C PRO A 342 -15.39 -12.03 -21.70
N VAL A 343 -15.64 -13.09 -20.94
CA VAL A 343 -14.62 -13.74 -20.11
C VAL A 343 -14.17 -15.06 -20.72
N ARG A 344 -12.90 -15.40 -20.50
CA ARG A 344 -12.34 -16.69 -20.89
C ARG A 344 -12.53 -17.68 -19.75
N VAL A 345 -13.45 -18.62 -19.92
CA VAL A 345 -13.69 -19.71 -18.98
C VAL A 345 -12.99 -20.98 -19.49
N VAL A 346 -12.29 -21.70 -18.61
CA VAL A 346 -11.72 -23.00 -18.96
C VAL A 346 -12.64 -24.09 -18.43
N HIS A 347 -13.41 -24.73 -19.32
CA HIS A 347 -14.27 -25.86 -18.97
C HIS A 347 -13.68 -27.15 -19.55
N LYS A 348 -13.40 -28.15 -18.70
CA LYS A 348 -12.79 -29.43 -19.09
C LYS A 348 -11.48 -29.27 -19.89
N GLY A 349 -10.63 -28.32 -19.49
CA GLY A 349 -9.35 -28.04 -20.14
C GLY A 349 -9.44 -27.33 -21.49
N LYS A 350 -10.65 -27.04 -22.00
CA LYS A 350 -10.84 -26.24 -23.23
C LYS A 350 -11.22 -24.81 -22.87
N PRO A 351 -10.47 -23.80 -23.35
CA PRO A 351 -10.85 -22.40 -23.17
C PRO A 351 -12.05 -22.07 -24.08
N SER A 352 -13.12 -21.57 -23.47
CA SER A 352 -14.31 -21.02 -24.14
C SER A 352 -14.47 -19.55 -23.77
N LYS A 353 -15.02 -18.74 -24.67
CA LYS A 353 -15.45 -17.37 -24.37
C LYS A 353 -16.93 -17.40 -24.00
N THR A 354 -17.27 -16.82 -22.87
CA THR A 354 -18.66 -16.68 -22.42
C THR A 354 -18.84 -15.25 -21.93
N ASN A 355 -19.96 -14.62 -22.27
CA ASN A 355 -20.30 -13.32 -21.69
C ASN A 355 -20.78 -13.55 -20.25
N MET A 356 -20.24 -12.78 -19.32
CA MET A 356 -20.71 -12.74 -17.95
C MET A 356 -21.11 -11.31 -17.61
N SER A 357 -22.23 -11.17 -16.89
CA SER A 357 -22.64 -9.91 -16.29
C SER A 357 -21.62 -9.52 -15.22
N PHE A 358 -20.79 -8.53 -15.51
CA PHE A 358 -19.77 -8.04 -14.59
C PHE A 358 -20.31 -6.82 -13.85
N PRO A 359 -20.29 -6.81 -12.51
CA PRO A 359 -20.76 -5.66 -11.74
C PRO A 359 -19.81 -4.48 -11.95
N VAL A 360 -20.37 -3.30 -12.24
CA VAL A 360 -19.62 -2.06 -12.43
C VAL A 360 -20.28 -0.93 -11.66
N ILE A 361 -19.45 -0.09 -11.05
CA ILE A 361 -19.89 1.21 -10.55
C ILE A 361 -19.63 2.21 -11.66
N LYS A 362 -20.67 2.72 -12.30
CA LYS A 362 -20.50 3.74 -13.33
C LYS A 362 -20.01 5.04 -12.69
N PRO A 363 -19.09 5.78 -13.34
CA PRO A 363 -18.68 7.11 -12.87
C PRO A 363 -19.87 8.03 -12.63
N SER A 364 -20.90 7.96 -13.47
CA SER A 364 -22.14 8.72 -13.30
C SER A 364 -22.88 8.38 -12.01
N SER A 365 -23.00 7.10 -11.64
CA SER A 365 -23.61 6.67 -10.37
C SER A 365 -22.82 7.19 -9.17
N TRP A 366 -21.49 7.11 -9.25
CA TRP A 366 -20.60 7.59 -8.20
C TRP A 366 -20.67 9.11 -8.03
N LEU A 367 -20.62 9.86 -9.13
CA LEU A 367 -20.73 11.31 -9.15
C LEU A 367 -22.09 11.78 -8.64
N SER A 368 -23.18 11.13 -9.09
CA SER A 368 -24.53 11.49 -8.64
C SER A 368 -24.67 11.33 -7.12
N TYR A 369 -24.15 10.23 -6.57
CA TYR A 369 -24.12 10.02 -5.12
C TYR A 369 -23.24 11.06 -4.42
N SER A 370 -22.02 11.27 -4.91
CA SER A 370 -21.06 12.21 -4.30
C SER A 370 -21.61 13.65 -4.27
N LEU A 371 -22.29 14.07 -5.34
CA LEU A 371 -22.99 15.34 -5.40
C LEU A 371 -24.15 15.38 -4.40
N SER A 372 -24.95 14.32 -4.29
CA SER A 372 -26.09 14.28 -3.35
C SER A 372 -25.72 14.40 -1.87
N VAL A 373 -24.47 14.08 -1.50
CA VAL A 373 -23.98 14.13 -0.10
C VAL A 373 -23.26 15.44 0.23
N GLY A 374 -22.85 16.22 -0.76
CA GLY A 374 -22.21 17.53 -0.54
C GLY A 374 -21.56 18.13 -1.78
N GLY A 375 -21.00 17.28 -2.65
CA GLY A 375 -20.45 17.69 -3.96
C GLY A 375 -19.20 18.57 -3.94
N GLU A 376 -18.71 19.01 -2.78
CA GLU A 376 -17.65 20.01 -2.65
C GLU A 376 -16.34 19.58 -3.32
N ALA A 377 -16.06 18.28 -3.31
CA ALA A 377 -14.89 17.70 -3.97
C ALA A 377 -14.87 17.96 -5.49
N PHE A 378 -16.04 18.10 -6.12
CA PHE A 378 -16.20 18.33 -7.56
C PHE A 378 -16.49 19.80 -7.90
N LEU A 379 -16.90 20.58 -6.91
CA LEU A 379 -17.37 21.96 -7.07
C LEU A 379 -16.42 22.97 -6.44
N GLY A 380 -15.14 22.63 -6.34
CA GLY A 380 -14.11 23.57 -5.89
C GLY A 380 -14.26 24.00 -4.42
N GLY A 381 -14.81 23.13 -3.58
CA GLY A 381 -15.10 23.44 -2.17
C GLY A 381 -16.47 24.07 -1.94
N CYS A 382 -17.20 24.40 -3.01
CA CYS A 382 -18.54 24.95 -2.90
C CYS A 382 -19.55 23.82 -2.65
N CYS A 383 -20.48 24.05 -1.72
CA CYS A 383 -21.67 23.21 -1.58
C CYS A 383 -22.61 23.39 -2.79
N LEU A 384 -23.51 22.42 -2.99
CA LEU A 384 -24.53 22.49 -4.05
C LEU A 384 -25.47 23.70 -3.92
N ASP A 385 -25.70 24.20 -2.71
CA ASP A 385 -26.54 25.38 -2.48
C ASP A 385 -25.88 26.69 -2.95
N ALA A 386 -24.55 26.69 -3.14
CA ALA A 386 -23.77 27.82 -3.60
C ALA A 386 -23.68 27.87 -5.13
N GLU A 387 -24.82 27.76 -5.83
CA GLU A 387 -24.89 27.68 -7.30
C GLU A 387 -24.14 28.81 -7.99
N SER A 388 -24.34 30.05 -7.56
CA SER A 388 -23.65 31.20 -8.13
C SER A 388 -22.13 31.07 -8.03
N ALA A 389 -21.61 30.53 -6.91
CA ALA A 389 -20.18 30.44 -6.67
C ALA A 389 -19.52 29.38 -7.57
N TYR A 390 -20.05 28.15 -7.58
CA TYR A 390 -19.46 27.10 -8.42
C TYR A 390 -19.73 27.36 -9.91
N SER A 391 -20.85 27.97 -10.29
CA SER A 391 -21.14 28.26 -11.69
C SER A 391 -20.20 29.31 -12.26
N THR A 392 -19.95 30.41 -11.53
CA THR A 392 -18.95 31.41 -11.94
C THR A 392 -17.54 30.80 -12.03
N MET A 393 -17.19 29.91 -11.08
CA MET A 393 -15.92 29.19 -11.11
C MET A 393 -15.80 28.30 -12.36
N LEU A 394 -16.80 27.46 -12.66
CA LEU A 394 -16.77 26.56 -13.81
C LEU A 394 -16.78 27.34 -15.13
N GLU A 395 -17.55 28.42 -15.25
CA GLU A 395 -17.52 29.32 -16.42
C GLU A 395 -16.14 29.93 -16.62
N SER A 396 -15.50 30.38 -15.54
CA SER A 396 -14.15 30.95 -15.61
C SER A 396 -13.14 29.91 -16.09
N PHE A 397 -13.21 28.68 -15.58
CA PHE A 397 -12.36 27.57 -16.03
C PHE A 397 -12.54 27.31 -17.53
N TRP A 398 -13.78 27.13 -17.99
CA TRP A 398 -14.04 26.78 -19.38
C TRP A 398 -13.77 27.91 -20.35
N SER A 399 -13.97 29.16 -19.96
CA SER A 399 -13.59 30.34 -20.77
C SER A 399 -12.07 30.36 -21.01
N ASN A 400 -11.29 30.07 -19.97
CA ASN A 400 -9.83 29.97 -20.08
C ASN A 400 -9.39 28.72 -20.88
N TYR A 401 -10.10 27.60 -20.75
CA TYR A 401 -9.80 26.41 -21.54
C TYR A 401 -10.15 26.61 -23.02
N GLN A 402 -11.26 27.28 -23.33
CA GLN A 402 -11.68 27.56 -24.70
C GLN A 402 -10.72 28.50 -25.43
N SER A 403 -10.17 29.49 -24.74
CA SER A 403 -9.19 30.40 -25.36
C SER A 403 -7.91 29.69 -25.78
N SER A 404 -7.52 28.63 -25.06
CA SER A 404 -6.34 27.82 -25.37
C SER A 404 -6.63 26.64 -26.30
N HIS A 405 -7.85 26.10 -26.29
CA HIS A 405 -8.25 24.91 -27.06
C HIS A 405 -9.60 25.14 -27.78
N PRO A 406 -9.70 26.10 -28.71
CA PRO A 406 -10.97 26.48 -29.33
C PRO A 406 -11.67 25.34 -30.09
N ASP A 407 -10.91 24.35 -30.53
CA ASP A 407 -11.40 23.20 -31.30
C ASP A 407 -11.90 22.03 -30.42
N CYS A 408 -12.00 22.19 -29.09
CA CYS A 408 -12.56 21.14 -28.23
C CYS A 408 -13.98 20.77 -28.71
N PRO A 409 -14.27 19.49 -29.02
CA PRO A 409 -15.60 19.06 -29.43
C PRO A 409 -16.70 19.34 -28.39
N CYS A 410 -16.32 19.59 -27.14
CA CYS A 410 -17.23 19.97 -26.08
C CYS A 410 -17.97 21.29 -26.37
N PHE A 411 -17.31 22.26 -27.02
CA PHE A 411 -17.86 23.60 -27.27
C PHE A 411 -18.86 23.65 -28.42
N THR A 412 -18.93 22.60 -29.25
CA THR A 412 -19.87 22.52 -30.37
C THR A 412 -21.14 21.74 -30.05
N ARG A 413 -21.28 21.26 -28.81
CA ARG A 413 -22.46 20.50 -28.39
C ARG A 413 -23.64 21.42 -28.13
N ASP A 414 -24.83 21.01 -28.58
CA ASP A 414 -26.07 21.75 -28.36
C ASP A 414 -26.46 21.86 -26.87
N ASP A 415 -25.97 20.92 -26.04
CA ASP A 415 -26.20 20.88 -24.59
C ASP A 415 -25.04 21.46 -23.76
N TRP A 416 -24.14 22.22 -24.41
CA TRP A 416 -22.99 22.83 -23.74
C TRP A 416 -23.41 23.89 -22.71
N CYS A 417 -23.09 23.64 -21.44
CA CYS A 417 -23.35 24.57 -20.34
C CYS A 417 -22.09 24.71 -19.46
N PRO A 418 -21.25 25.75 -19.68
CA PRO A 418 -19.97 25.86 -18.97
C PRO A 418 -20.15 26.04 -17.45
N SER A 419 -21.23 26.66 -16.99
CA SER A 419 -21.53 26.84 -15.54
C SER A 419 -21.95 25.57 -14.80
N ARG A 420 -22.24 24.48 -15.52
CA ARG A 420 -22.70 23.21 -14.94
C ARG A 420 -21.91 22.01 -15.44
N THR A 421 -20.80 22.25 -16.14
CA THR A 421 -19.93 21.18 -16.65
C THR A 421 -18.69 21.06 -15.77
N VAL A 422 -18.57 19.96 -15.03
CA VAL A 422 -17.39 19.71 -14.18
C VAL A 422 -16.25 19.13 -15.03
N PRO A 423 -15.06 19.75 -15.06
CA PRO A 423 -13.90 19.21 -15.76
C PRO A 423 -13.31 18.03 -14.96
N ILE A 424 -13.16 16.88 -15.63
CA ILE A 424 -12.67 15.64 -15.03
C ILE A 424 -11.54 15.07 -15.89
N CYS A 425 -10.43 14.71 -15.24
CA CYS A 425 -9.36 13.91 -15.82
C CYS A 425 -9.63 12.42 -15.57
N ILE A 426 -9.42 11.61 -16.61
CA ILE A 426 -9.49 10.15 -16.53
C ILE A 426 -8.12 9.60 -16.89
N HIS A 427 -7.55 8.80 -16.00
CA HIS A 427 -6.29 8.11 -16.23
C HIS A 427 -6.51 6.61 -16.12
N GLY A 428 -6.07 5.86 -17.12
CA GLY A 428 -6.06 4.40 -17.11
C GLY A 428 -4.64 3.87 -17.07
N ASP A 429 -4.38 2.91 -16.17
CA ASP A 429 -3.12 2.18 -16.10
C ASP A 429 -3.37 0.67 -16.22
N GLU A 430 -2.57 0.00 -17.03
CA GLU A 430 -2.67 -1.44 -17.29
C GLU A 430 -1.49 -2.17 -16.65
N GLY A 431 -1.78 -3.24 -15.91
CA GLY A 431 -0.77 -3.96 -15.17
C GLY A 431 -1.07 -5.44 -15.02
N ARG A 432 -0.22 -6.10 -14.22
CA ARG A 432 -0.40 -7.49 -13.82
C ARG A 432 -0.29 -7.60 -12.31
N GLY A 433 -1.30 -8.21 -11.68
CA GLY A 433 -1.26 -8.51 -10.25
C GLY A 433 -0.19 -9.55 -9.90
N LYS A 434 0.04 -9.80 -8.60
CA LYS A 434 0.99 -10.83 -8.11
C LYS A 434 0.73 -12.22 -8.68
N ALA A 435 -0.53 -12.55 -8.98
CA ALA A 435 -0.95 -13.79 -9.63
C ALA A 435 -0.87 -13.76 -11.18
N LYS A 436 -0.23 -12.75 -11.76
CA LYS A 436 -0.09 -12.52 -13.22
C LYS A 436 -1.41 -12.29 -13.98
N HIS A 437 -2.52 -12.10 -13.27
CA HIS A 437 -3.78 -11.68 -13.87
C HIS A 437 -3.66 -10.24 -14.38
N PRO A 438 -4.16 -9.94 -15.59
CA PRO A 438 -4.23 -8.57 -16.09
C PRO A 438 -5.15 -7.74 -15.18
N ILE A 439 -4.74 -6.53 -14.87
CA ILE A 439 -5.49 -5.56 -14.07
C ILE A 439 -5.50 -4.25 -14.85
N MET A 440 -6.65 -3.58 -14.89
CA MET A 440 -6.75 -2.20 -15.33
C MET A 440 -7.18 -1.36 -14.13
N VAL A 441 -6.45 -0.29 -13.87
CA VAL A 441 -6.79 0.69 -12.83
C VAL A 441 -7.26 1.95 -13.55
N LEU A 442 -8.49 2.38 -13.26
CA LEU A 442 -9.01 3.66 -13.72
C LEU A 442 -9.04 4.63 -12.55
N SER A 443 -8.39 5.77 -12.72
CA SER A 443 -8.43 6.91 -11.79
C SER A 443 -9.25 8.04 -12.42
N ILE A 444 -10.12 8.64 -11.63
CA ILE A 444 -10.98 9.76 -12.03
C ILE A 444 -10.73 10.88 -11.04
N GLN A 445 -10.34 12.05 -11.52
CA GLN A 445 -9.97 13.19 -10.69
C GLN A 445 -10.60 14.48 -11.23
N PRO A 446 -11.26 15.29 -10.39
CA PRO A 446 -11.70 16.62 -10.80
C PRO A 446 -10.47 17.49 -11.10
N VAL A 447 -10.52 18.24 -12.20
CA VAL A 447 -9.41 19.14 -12.58
C VAL A 447 -9.30 20.28 -11.58
N VAL A 448 -10.45 20.81 -11.15
CA VAL A 448 -10.53 21.82 -10.10
C VAL A 448 -10.53 21.11 -8.74
N GLY A 449 -9.51 21.37 -7.94
CA GLY A 449 -9.43 20.83 -6.58
C GLY A 449 -10.48 21.40 -5.65
N TRP A 450 -10.74 20.74 -4.51
CA TRP A 450 -11.69 21.20 -3.50
C TRP A 450 -11.35 22.57 -2.88
N LYS A 451 -10.16 23.13 -3.15
CA LYS A 451 -9.76 24.48 -2.75
C LYS A 451 -10.03 25.55 -3.82
N GLY A 452 -10.66 25.18 -4.94
CA GLY A 452 -11.00 26.07 -6.05
C GLY A 452 -9.86 26.29 -7.05
N LEU A 453 -10.09 27.15 -8.05
CA LEU A 453 -9.21 27.36 -9.22
C LEU A 453 -7.82 27.91 -8.90
N GLN A 454 -7.67 28.61 -7.79
CA GLN A 454 -6.39 29.21 -7.38
C GLN A 454 -5.42 28.19 -6.79
N HIS A 455 -5.88 26.95 -6.61
CA HIS A 455 -5.10 25.87 -6.02
C HIS A 455 -4.98 24.73 -7.01
N VAL A 456 -3.74 24.42 -7.39
CA VAL A 456 -3.45 23.16 -8.07
C VAL A 456 -3.57 22.01 -7.08
N ASN A 457 -4.24 20.91 -7.48
CA ASN A 457 -4.33 19.68 -6.66
C ASN A 457 -2.95 19.11 -6.29
N SER A 458 -1.95 19.47 -7.08
CA SER A 458 -0.55 19.17 -6.89
C SER A 458 0.18 20.33 -6.20
N SER A 459 0.50 20.20 -4.93
CA SER A 459 1.46 21.09 -4.23
C SER A 459 2.91 20.96 -4.75
N GLY A 460 3.12 20.56 -6.01
CA GLY A 460 4.43 20.32 -6.62
C GLY A 460 4.49 20.54 -8.14
N LEU A 461 3.55 21.30 -8.73
CA LEU A 461 3.58 21.64 -10.16
C LEU A 461 4.12 23.05 -10.45
N GLN A 462 4.74 23.71 -9.46
CA GLN A 462 5.27 25.05 -9.70
C GLN A 462 6.57 25.05 -10.51
N GLU A 463 7.33 23.96 -10.56
CA GLU A 463 8.50 23.84 -11.46
C GLU A 463 8.71 22.37 -11.89
N TYR A 464 8.17 21.98 -13.04
CA TYR A 464 8.65 20.80 -13.76
C TYR A 464 8.71 21.10 -15.26
N PRO A 465 9.90 21.28 -15.85
CA PRO A 465 10.09 20.99 -17.24
C PRO A 465 10.15 19.45 -17.39
N ALA A 466 9.07 18.86 -17.92
CA ALA A 466 9.01 17.49 -18.47
C ALA A 466 9.20 16.28 -17.51
N GLY A 467 8.30 16.08 -16.53
CA GLY A 467 8.25 14.84 -15.74
C GLY A 467 6.86 14.47 -15.23
N CYS A 468 6.53 13.16 -15.19
CA CYS A 468 5.21 12.62 -14.85
C CYS A 468 4.99 12.62 -13.32
N GLY A 469 4.11 13.47 -12.79
CA GLY A 469 3.83 13.56 -11.35
C GLY A 469 3.06 12.36 -10.78
N LYS A 470 3.56 11.75 -9.69
CA LYS A 470 2.83 10.77 -8.86
C LYS A 470 3.33 10.82 -7.41
N GLY A 471 2.48 11.24 -6.46
CA GLY A 471 2.76 11.07 -5.02
C GLY A 471 1.92 11.91 -4.05
N HIS A 472 1.62 13.17 -4.37
CA HIS A 472 1.01 14.11 -3.41
C HIS A 472 -0.52 14.19 -3.41
N ASP A 473 -1.20 13.76 -4.49
CA ASP A 473 -2.68 13.77 -4.58
C ASP A 473 -3.36 12.99 -3.44
N CYS A 474 -2.66 11.98 -2.92
CA CYS A 474 -3.09 11.16 -1.80
C CYS A 474 -3.23 11.93 -0.48
N GLY A 475 -2.36 12.92 -0.21
CA GLY A 475 -2.39 13.71 1.02
C GLY A 475 -3.58 14.67 1.06
N LEU A 476 -3.89 15.29 -0.08
CA LEU A 476 -5.03 16.20 -0.22
C LEU A 476 -6.37 15.45 -0.10
N MET A 477 -6.44 14.25 -0.71
CA MET A 477 -7.60 13.36 -0.59
C MET A 477 -7.76 12.85 0.85
N ASN A 478 -6.67 12.59 1.59
CA ASN A 478 -6.74 12.21 3.00
C ASN A 478 -7.30 13.33 3.87
N ALA A 479 -6.85 14.58 3.69
CA ALA A 479 -7.37 15.71 4.47
C ALA A 479 -8.88 15.90 4.22
N TRP A 480 -9.31 15.76 2.97
CA TRP A 480 -10.74 15.79 2.63
C TRP A 480 -11.50 14.58 3.20
N LEU A 481 -10.96 13.37 3.12
CA LEU A 481 -11.58 12.18 3.71
C LEU A 481 -11.67 12.27 5.24
N GLU A 482 -10.67 12.83 5.92
CA GLU A 482 -10.68 13.05 7.37
C GLU A 482 -11.73 14.09 7.77
N ASP A 483 -11.83 15.20 7.05
CA ASP A 483 -12.88 16.21 7.23
C ASP A 483 -14.27 15.64 6.92
N LEU A 484 -14.42 14.87 5.83
CA LEU A 484 -15.66 14.20 5.47
C LEU A 484 -16.07 13.16 6.53
N ILE A 485 -15.14 12.33 7.01
CA ILE A 485 -15.40 11.37 8.09
C ILE A 485 -15.83 12.10 9.38
N GLY A 486 -15.29 13.30 9.64
CA GLY A 486 -15.72 14.14 10.75
C GLY A 486 -17.14 14.73 10.59
N ARG A 487 -17.61 14.91 9.35
CA ARG A 487 -18.92 15.49 9.02
C ARG A 487 -20.02 14.48 8.75
N ILE A 488 -19.68 13.24 8.37
CA ILE A 488 -20.65 12.15 8.22
C ILE A 488 -21.19 11.82 9.62
N ASP A 489 -22.30 12.46 9.97
CA ASP A 489 -23.11 12.13 11.14
C ASP A 489 -23.70 10.71 10.98
N GLU A 490 -23.93 10.00 12.09
CA GLU A 490 -24.47 8.62 12.09
C GLU A 490 -25.82 8.51 11.35
N THR A 491 -26.51 9.63 11.16
CA THR A 491 -27.80 9.74 10.45
C THR A 491 -27.71 9.65 8.93
N THR A 492 -26.53 9.88 8.34
CA THR A 492 -26.34 9.93 6.87
C THR A 492 -26.03 8.55 6.29
N LEU A 493 -25.63 7.60 7.13
CA LEU A 493 -25.32 6.24 6.72
C LEU A 493 -26.56 5.36 6.93
N VAL A 494 -26.98 4.68 5.86
CA VAL A 494 -28.06 3.68 5.94
C VAL A 494 -27.49 2.42 6.62
N PRO A 495 -28.12 1.90 7.68
CA PRO A 495 -27.72 0.64 8.34
C PRO A 495 -27.69 -0.58 7.40
#